data_AF-A0A182WAM6-F1
#
_entry.id   AF-A0A182WAM6-F1
#
_cell.length_a   1.000
_cell.length_b   1.000
_cell.length_c   1.000
_cell.angle_alpha   90.00
_cell.angle_beta   90.00
_cell.angle_gamma   90.00
#
_symmetry.space_group_name_H-M   'P 1'
#
loop_
_entity.id
_entity.type
_entity.pdbx_description
1 polymer ?
#
loop_
_entity_poly.entity_id
_entity_poly.type
_entity_poly.pdbx_seq_one_letter_code
_entity_poly.pdbx_strand_id
1 'polypeptide(L)'
;MKLLQADKTNATGKKTAGLKRKLKPAKKQKGTQKSKPNELDESEDEGIEPLKETRISDEPIPRKTKWTNKQRVLVLCARGINHRDRHLMRDLRTLMPHHRAEPKMERWKTLQVVNEMSEMKHCNKVMLFEGRRKRDLYMWLANASVGPSVKFLIENIHTMGEMKLTGNCLRGSRPLISFSEDFTKHPHLLLIKELLVQIFGVPNHHPKSQPFVDRVITFTYLDNRIWYRHFQILSEDGGLTEVGPRFVMNPIKIFNGSFGGDAIWENASYQSPAKHRQMLRKAASEKYLQKTKQKVDRELNAPKETHKLTPHGEIFKDSVEERVKEVLRQEKRQLKETQEREQIEKRQKLVKQRDEMRKVKLAAAKNTKKVPTKKAMRQEGDGPKKASNGLKKGIQKGKHAGKKNVNKNGDV
;
A
#
# COMPACT_ATOMS: atom_id res chain seq x y z
N MET A 1 -33.77 -48.88 48.89
CA MET A 1 -34.13 -50.25 48.42
C MET A 1 -35.62 -50.45 48.63
N LYS A 2 -36.29 -51.29 47.81
CA LYS A 2 -37.75 -51.62 47.85
C LYS A 2 -38.64 -50.40 47.48
N LEU A 3 -39.54 -50.39 46.47
CA LEU A 3 -40.24 -51.45 45.69
C LEU A 3 -41.15 -52.31 46.61
N LEU A 4 -42.49 -52.23 46.58
CA LEU A 4 -43.46 -52.62 45.53
C LEU A 4 -44.86 -51.96 45.81
N GLN A 5 -45.78 -51.73 44.86
CA GLN A 5 -46.90 -52.59 44.36
C GLN A 5 -47.73 -53.31 45.46
N ALA A 6 -49.08 -53.47 45.43
CA ALA A 6 -50.16 -53.04 44.50
C ALA A 6 -51.42 -52.61 45.33
N ASP A 7 -52.71 -52.57 44.92
CA ASP A 7 -53.49 -53.48 44.05
C ASP A 7 -54.85 -52.90 43.51
N LYS A 8 -55.67 -53.73 42.85
CA LYS A 8 -56.89 -53.36 42.07
C LYS A 8 -58.21 -53.84 42.71
N THR A 9 -59.37 -53.21 42.39
CA THR A 9 -60.54 -53.79 41.65
C THR A 9 -61.90 -53.05 41.82
N ASN A 10 -62.66 -52.94 40.71
CA ASN A 10 -64.10 -53.25 40.44
C ASN A 10 -65.20 -53.14 41.55
N ALA A 11 -66.49 -52.83 41.29
CA ALA A 11 -67.23 -52.34 40.09
C ALA A 11 -68.72 -51.99 40.44
N THR A 12 -69.54 -51.66 39.42
CA THR A 12 -71.02 -51.44 39.40
C THR A 12 -71.56 -50.11 39.99
N GLY A 13 -72.67 -49.51 39.52
CA GLY A 13 -73.46 -49.70 38.28
C GLY A 13 -75.00 -49.63 38.45
N LYS A 14 -75.69 -48.58 37.94
CA LYS A 14 -77.19 -48.53 37.88
C LYS A 14 -77.76 -47.56 36.81
N LYS A 15 -79.07 -47.71 36.51
CA LYS A 15 -79.82 -47.23 35.32
C LYS A 15 -80.84 -46.11 35.66
N THR A 16 -80.86 -44.96 34.97
CA THR A 16 -81.75 -44.47 33.85
C THR A 16 -83.25 -44.17 34.13
N ALA A 17 -83.76 -43.07 33.54
CA ALA A 17 -85.15 -42.57 33.45
C ALA A 17 -85.80 -42.03 34.76
N GLY A 18 -86.75 -41.08 34.76
CA GLY A 18 -87.20 -40.13 33.71
C GLY A 18 -88.72 -39.84 33.70
N LEU A 19 -89.14 -38.55 33.75
CA LEU A 19 -90.12 -37.86 32.86
C LEU A 19 -90.67 -36.51 33.43
N LYS A 20 -90.85 -35.49 32.56
CA LYS A 20 -91.96 -34.45 32.45
C LYS A 20 -92.50 -33.74 33.73
N ARG A 21 -92.99 -32.47 33.73
CA ARG A 21 -93.07 -31.28 32.81
C ARG A 21 -93.70 -30.11 33.61
N LYS A 22 -93.33 -28.84 33.37
CA LYS A 22 -94.25 -27.65 33.41
C LYS A 22 -93.58 -26.38 32.85
N LEU A 23 -94.38 -25.33 32.63
CA LEU A 23 -94.12 -24.07 31.89
C LEU A 23 -94.91 -22.92 32.55
N LYS A 24 -94.68 -21.61 32.35
CA LYS A 24 -93.74 -20.83 31.50
C LYS A 24 -93.19 -19.63 32.34
N PRO A 25 -93.05 -18.32 31.98
CA PRO A 25 -93.20 -17.53 30.74
C PRO A 25 -91.83 -17.10 30.14
N ALA A 26 -91.56 -15.80 29.90
CA ALA A 26 -90.33 -15.31 29.23
C ALA A 26 -90.02 -13.81 29.47
N LYS A 27 -88.78 -13.39 29.16
CA LYS A 27 -88.39 -12.01 28.82
C LYS A 27 -87.58 -11.99 27.51
N LYS A 28 -87.62 -10.87 26.77
CA LYS A 28 -87.17 -10.76 25.37
C LYS A 28 -85.67 -10.44 25.26
N GLN A 29 -84.98 -11.06 24.28
CA GLN A 29 -83.77 -10.52 23.67
C GLN A 29 -84.09 -10.11 22.22
N LYS A 30 -83.55 -9.00 21.72
CA LYS A 30 -83.63 -8.61 20.30
C LYS A 30 -82.43 -9.22 19.56
N GLY A 31 -82.68 -9.79 18.38
CA GLY A 31 -81.68 -10.55 17.62
C GLY A 31 -80.77 -9.67 16.75
N THR A 32 -79.60 -10.21 16.42
CA THR A 32 -78.72 -9.71 15.37
C THR A 32 -79.21 -10.18 13.99
N GLN A 33 -79.10 -9.31 12.98
CA GLN A 33 -79.28 -9.66 11.57
C GLN A 33 -78.07 -9.19 10.75
N LYS A 34 -77.77 -9.90 9.67
CA LYS A 34 -76.66 -9.60 8.75
C LYS A 34 -77.09 -8.54 7.73
N SER A 35 -76.20 -7.61 7.40
CA SER A 35 -76.25 -6.84 6.14
C SER A 35 -75.28 -7.43 5.11
N LYS A 36 -75.56 -7.18 3.81
CA LYS A 36 -74.67 -7.49 2.68
C LYS A 36 -73.70 -6.31 2.43
N PRO A 37 -72.60 -6.51 1.68
CA PRO A 37 -71.87 -5.39 1.09
C PRO A 37 -72.69 -4.71 -0.01
N ASN A 38 -72.48 -3.40 -0.18
CA ASN A 38 -72.83 -2.67 -1.41
C ASN A 38 -71.56 -2.43 -2.24
N GLU A 39 -71.76 -2.21 -3.53
CA GLU A 39 -70.71 -1.99 -4.52
C GLU A 39 -70.49 -0.49 -4.79
N LEU A 40 -69.42 -0.22 -5.55
CA LEU A 40 -69.17 0.92 -6.45
C LEU A 40 -70.06 2.18 -6.35
N ASP A 41 -69.38 3.32 -6.14
CA ASP A 41 -69.64 4.57 -6.89
C ASP A 41 -68.27 5.13 -7.33
N GLU A 42 -68.21 5.66 -8.55
CA GLU A 42 -67.07 6.39 -9.12
C GLU A 42 -67.49 7.83 -9.44
N SER A 43 -66.50 8.72 -9.64
CA SER A 43 -66.61 10.14 -10.02
C SER A 43 -67.41 11.07 -9.11
N GLU A 44 -66.73 12.11 -8.61
CA GLU A 44 -67.03 13.51 -8.98
C GLU A 44 -65.82 14.39 -8.62
N ASP A 45 -65.34 15.17 -9.59
CA ASP A 45 -64.24 16.15 -9.43
C ASP A 45 -64.87 17.56 -9.35
N GLU A 46 -65.21 18.01 -8.13
CA GLU A 46 -65.65 19.39 -7.89
C GLU A 46 -64.98 20.01 -6.66
N GLY A 47 -64.81 21.34 -6.68
CA GLY A 47 -64.58 22.17 -5.49
C GLY A 47 -63.17 22.15 -4.90
N ILE A 48 -62.30 23.06 -5.35
CA ILE A 48 -61.21 23.55 -4.48
C ILE A 48 -61.84 24.53 -3.48
N GLU A 49 -62.23 24.02 -2.30
CA GLU A 49 -62.65 24.90 -1.20
C GLU A 49 -61.50 25.86 -0.81
N PRO A 50 -61.78 27.16 -0.61
CA PRO A 50 -60.77 28.10 -0.11
C PRO A 50 -60.37 27.74 1.32
N LEU A 51 -59.07 27.72 1.59
CA LEU A 51 -58.54 27.43 2.91
C LEU A 51 -59.00 28.50 3.92
N LYS A 52 -59.67 28.07 4.99
CA LYS A 52 -60.15 28.94 6.09
C LYS A 52 -58.98 29.76 6.67
N GLU A 53 -59.12 31.08 6.67
CA GLU A 53 -58.03 32.02 6.97
C GLU A 53 -57.53 31.95 8.42
N THR A 54 -58.41 31.59 9.37
CA THR A 54 -58.08 31.49 10.80
C THR A 54 -58.06 30.03 11.25
N ARG A 55 -56.86 29.50 11.53
CA ARG A 55 -56.66 28.14 12.04
C ARG A 55 -56.80 28.10 13.56
N ILE A 56 -57.83 27.42 14.06
CA ILE A 56 -57.98 27.11 15.49
C ILE A 56 -56.97 26.00 15.85
N SER A 57 -56.20 26.20 16.93
CA SER A 57 -55.08 25.32 17.29
C SER A 57 -55.47 23.88 17.66
N ASP A 58 -56.68 23.71 18.21
CA ASP A 58 -57.11 22.46 18.85
C ASP A 58 -57.85 21.47 17.92
N GLU A 59 -58.07 21.81 16.63
CA GLU A 59 -58.59 20.81 15.69
C GLU A 59 -57.55 19.69 15.46
N PRO A 60 -57.88 18.42 15.75
CA PRO A 60 -56.94 17.32 15.62
C PRO A 60 -56.66 17.04 14.14
N ILE A 61 -55.52 17.54 13.66
CA ILE A 61 -55.04 17.48 12.27
C ILE A 61 -55.42 16.12 11.63
N PRO A 62 -56.23 16.11 10.54
CA PRO A 62 -56.75 14.87 9.98
C PRO A 62 -55.61 13.96 9.53
N ARG A 63 -55.38 12.90 10.32
CA ARG A 63 -54.27 11.97 10.11
C ARG A 63 -54.49 11.23 8.80
N LYS A 64 -53.79 11.63 7.74
CA LYS A 64 -53.73 10.90 6.46
C LYS A 64 -53.13 9.50 6.70
N THR A 65 -53.99 8.55 7.05
CA THR A 65 -53.68 7.15 7.41
C THR A 65 -53.01 6.35 6.30
N LYS A 66 -53.10 6.82 5.05
CA LYS A 66 -52.50 6.18 3.89
C LYS A 66 -51.01 6.53 3.79
N TRP A 67 -50.14 5.54 4.01
CA TRP A 67 -48.70 5.60 3.71
C TRP A 67 -48.49 5.76 2.20
N THR A 68 -48.34 7.01 1.74
CA THR A 68 -48.24 7.39 0.32
C THR A 68 -46.88 7.04 -0.28
N ASN A 69 -45.79 7.57 0.29
CA ASN A 69 -44.44 7.36 -0.21
C ASN A 69 -43.87 6.00 0.22
N LYS A 70 -44.18 4.93 -0.53
CA LYS A 70 -43.79 3.54 -0.22
C LYS A 70 -42.32 3.21 -0.55
N GLN A 71 -41.38 4.05 -0.14
CA GLN A 71 -39.94 3.76 -0.23
C GLN A 71 -39.53 2.57 0.66
N ARG A 72 -38.64 1.73 0.13
CA ARG A 72 -38.01 0.58 0.79
C ARG A 72 -36.56 0.49 0.33
N VAL A 73 -35.62 0.40 1.27
CA VAL A 73 -34.18 0.43 0.99
C VAL A 73 -33.56 -0.95 1.25
N LEU A 74 -33.09 -1.61 0.21
CA LEU A 74 -32.32 -2.85 0.32
C LEU A 74 -30.89 -2.54 0.78
N VAL A 75 -30.45 -3.08 1.92
CA VAL A 75 -29.11 -2.85 2.49
C VAL A 75 -28.26 -4.10 2.34
N LEU A 76 -27.49 -4.16 1.25
CA LEU A 76 -26.64 -5.27 0.86
C LEU A 76 -25.19 -5.10 1.29
N CYS A 77 -24.44 -6.20 1.37
CA CYS A 77 -22.99 -6.15 1.38
C CYS A 77 -22.35 -7.34 0.63
N ALA A 78 -21.22 -7.10 -0.01
CA ALA A 78 -20.43 -8.12 -0.69
C ALA A 78 -19.44 -8.81 0.28
N ARG A 79 -19.11 -10.08 0.00
CA ARG A 79 -18.04 -10.82 0.69
C ARG A 79 -16.70 -10.06 0.61
N GLY A 80 -16.18 -9.61 1.76
CA GLY A 80 -14.86 -8.95 1.86
C GLY A 80 -14.83 -7.61 2.62
N ILE A 81 -15.95 -7.16 3.16
CA ILE A 81 -16.03 -6.05 4.12
C ILE A 81 -15.29 -6.35 5.45
N ASN A 82 -14.84 -5.29 6.13
CA ASN A 82 -14.09 -5.32 7.39
C ASN A 82 -15.00 -5.56 8.62
N HIS A 83 -14.43 -5.47 9.84
CA HIS A 83 -15.19 -5.43 11.09
C HIS A 83 -15.96 -4.11 11.26
N ARG A 84 -15.28 -2.97 11.12
CA ARG A 84 -15.86 -1.62 11.22
C ARG A 84 -17.03 -1.42 10.26
N ASP A 85 -16.87 -1.78 8.99
CA ASP A 85 -17.89 -1.69 7.94
C ASP A 85 -19.17 -2.46 8.32
N ARG A 86 -19.04 -3.60 9.03
CA ARG A 86 -20.19 -4.39 9.53
C ARG A 86 -20.92 -3.71 10.68
N HIS A 87 -20.24 -2.89 11.48
CA HIS A 87 -20.87 -2.03 12.48
C HIS A 87 -21.56 -0.86 11.79
N LEU A 88 -20.89 -0.12 10.89
CA LEU A 88 -21.51 0.96 10.10
C LEU A 88 -22.81 0.51 9.38
N MET A 89 -22.79 -0.66 8.75
CA MET A 89 -23.97 -1.25 8.10
C MET A 89 -25.08 -1.58 9.11
N ARG A 90 -24.76 -1.99 10.34
CA ARG A 90 -25.75 -2.25 11.41
C ARG A 90 -26.28 -0.96 12.03
N ASP A 91 -25.44 0.06 12.20
CA ASP A 91 -25.83 1.40 12.63
C ASP A 91 -26.87 1.98 11.65
N LEU A 92 -26.56 1.97 10.35
CA LEU A 92 -27.46 2.44 9.28
C LEU A 92 -28.77 1.64 9.18
N ARG A 93 -28.73 0.31 9.38
CA ARG A 93 -29.95 -0.53 9.50
C ARG A 93 -30.76 -0.19 10.76
N THR A 94 -30.11 0.23 11.85
CA THR A 94 -30.79 0.63 13.10
C THR A 94 -31.39 2.03 12.98
N LEU A 95 -30.78 2.90 12.18
CA LEU A 95 -31.30 4.23 11.87
C LEU A 95 -32.53 4.18 10.97
N MET A 96 -32.50 3.43 9.86
CA MET A 96 -33.57 3.43 8.84
C MET A 96 -34.62 2.32 9.09
N PRO A 97 -35.88 2.64 9.46
CA PRO A 97 -36.89 1.63 9.77
C PRO A 97 -37.48 0.95 8.52
N HIS A 98 -37.38 1.60 7.36
CA HIS A 98 -37.82 1.13 6.02
C HIS A 98 -36.77 0.28 5.29
N HIS A 99 -35.70 -0.13 5.98
CA HIS A 99 -34.68 -1.00 5.40
C HIS A 99 -35.16 -2.46 5.24
N ARG A 100 -34.56 -3.16 4.27
CA ARG A 100 -34.56 -4.63 4.17
C ARG A 100 -33.12 -5.12 4.16
N ALA A 101 -32.87 -6.21 4.89
CA ALA A 101 -31.54 -6.70 5.19
C ALA A 101 -31.35 -8.11 4.63
N GLU A 102 -30.47 -8.22 3.64
CA GLU A 102 -30.11 -9.52 3.04
C GLU A 102 -28.85 -10.14 3.68
N PRO A 103 -28.62 -11.45 3.43
CA PRO A 103 -27.30 -12.07 3.53
C PRO A 103 -26.26 -11.42 2.60
N LYS A 104 -25.00 -11.86 2.69
CA LYS A 104 -23.89 -11.29 1.92
C LYS A 104 -23.82 -11.90 0.53
N MET A 105 -23.93 -11.08 -0.52
CA MET A 105 -23.72 -11.55 -1.88
C MET A 105 -22.25 -11.97 -2.12
N GLU A 106 -22.05 -12.87 -3.07
CA GLU A 106 -20.71 -13.18 -3.59
C GLU A 106 -20.22 -12.08 -4.54
N ARG A 107 -18.91 -12.03 -4.82
CA ARG A 107 -18.34 -11.02 -5.72
C ARG A 107 -18.33 -11.55 -7.15
N TRP A 108 -19.47 -11.48 -7.82
CA TRP A 108 -19.55 -11.67 -9.27
C TRP A 108 -18.89 -10.52 -10.05
N LYS A 109 -18.65 -10.76 -11.34
CA LYS A 109 -18.12 -9.75 -12.28
C LYS A 109 -19.14 -8.64 -12.57
N THR A 110 -20.43 -9.01 -12.62
CA THR A 110 -21.54 -8.13 -12.97
C THR A 110 -22.40 -7.85 -11.73
N LEU A 111 -22.88 -6.62 -11.58
CA LEU A 111 -23.67 -6.20 -10.42
C LEU A 111 -25.20 -6.23 -10.68
N GLN A 112 -25.65 -6.62 -11.87
CA GLN A 112 -27.08 -6.70 -12.24
C GLN A 112 -27.92 -7.61 -11.33
N VAL A 113 -27.31 -8.66 -10.74
CA VAL A 113 -27.92 -9.55 -9.71
C VAL A 113 -28.49 -8.75 -8.51
N VAL A 114 -28.00 -7.53 -8.28
CA VAL A 114 -28.53 -6.62 -7.26
C VAL A 114 -29.95 -6.14 -7.58
N ASN A 115 -30.27 -5.97 -8.87
CA ASN A 115 -31.61 -5.59 -9.32
C ASN A 115 -32.60 -6.73 -9.07
N GLU A 116 -32.25 -7.96 -9.45
CA GLU A 116 -33.01 -9.19 -9.16
C GLU A 116 -33.30 -9.33 -7.65
N MET A 117 -32.28 -9.19 -6.79
CA MET A 117 -32.46 -9.22 -5.34
C MET A 117 -33.35 -8.08 -4.81
N SER A 118 -33.38 -6.91 -5.47
CA SER A 118 -34.26 -5.80 -5.10
C SER A 118 -35.71 -6.03 -5.54
N GLU A 119 -35.93 -6.69 -6.67
CA GLU A 119 -37.24 -7.08 -7.16
C GLU A 119 -37.86 -8.18 -6.29
N MET A 120 -37.11 -9.24 -5.98
CA MET A 120 -37.52 -10.32 -5.06
C MET A 120 -37.89 -9.85 -3.64
N LYS A 121 -37.43 -8.67 -3.22
CA LYS A 121 -37.78 -8.04 -1.92
C LYS A 121 -38.69 -6.82 -2.06
N HIS A 122 -39.14 -6.50 -3.27
CA HIS A 122 -39.88 -5.29 -3.62
C HIS A 122 -39.29 -4.04 -2.97
N CYS A 123 -38.05 -3.71 -3.32
CA CYS A 123 -37.26 -2.60 -2.77
C CYS A 123 -36.88 -1.59 -3.85
N ASN A 124 -37.46 -0.39 -3.79
CA ASN A 124 -37.30 0.66 -4.79
C ASN A 124 -35.90 1.30 -4.79
N LYS A 125 -35.11 1.11 -3.73
CA LYS A 125 -33.77 1.68 -3.54
C LYS A 125 -32.80 0.63 -3.03
N VAL A 126 -31.53 0.76 -3.38
CA VAL A 126 -30.46 -0.14 -2.91
C VAL A 126 -29.26 0.65 -2.39
N MET A 127 -28.74 0.21 -1.25
CA MET A 127 -27.44 0.58 -0.70
C MET A 127 -26.57 -0.68 -0.60
N LEU A 128 -25.49 -0.76 -1.40
CA LEU A 128 -24.57 -1.90 -1.44
C LEU A 128 -23.17 -1.51 -0.93
N PHE A 129 -22.72 -2.22 0.11
CA PHE A 129 -21.34 -2.13 0.62
C PHE A 129 -20.41 -3.11 -0.10
N GLU A 130 -19.53 -2.59 -0.97
CA GLU A 130 -18.52 -3.34 -1.70
C GLU A 130 -17.15 -3.22 -1.01
N GLY A 131 -16.81 -4.20 -0.17
CA GLY A 131 -15.48 -4.29 0.45
C GLY A 131 -14.41 -4.78 -0.53
N ARG A 132 -13.30 -4.04 -0.66
CA ARG A 132 -12.10 -4.41 -1.44
C ARG A 132 -10.89 -4.59 -0.51
N ARG A 133 -10.17 -5.70 -0.70
CA ARG A 133 -8.94 -6.07 0.06
C ARG A 133 -9.06 -5.98 1.60
N LYS A 134 -10.28 -6.15 2.15
CA LYS A 134 -10.63 -5.97 3.58
C LYS A 134 -10.20 -4.61 4.17
N ARG A 135 -10.02 -3.57 3.34
CA ARG A 135 -9.47 -2.27 3.75
C ARG A 135 -10.15 -1.06 3.10
N ASP A 136 -10.52 -1.17 1.83
CA ASP A 136 -11.19 -0.09 1.10
C ASP A 136 -12.69 -0.41 1.05
N LEU A 137 -13.53 0.49 1.57
CA LEU A 137 -14.98 0.37 1.51
C LEU A 137 -15.54 1.26 0.39
N TYR A 138 -16.26 0.67 -0.55
CA TYR A 138 -17.06 1.41 -1.51
C TYR A 138 -18.53 1.24 -1.15
N MET A 139 -19.30 2.32 -1.31
CA MET A 139 -20.75 2.30 -1.17
C MET A 139 -21.36 2.67 -2.51
N TRP A 140 -22.26 1.83 -2.99
CA TRP A 140 -23.13 2.15 -4.11
C TRP A 140 -24.50 2.52 -3.58
N LEU A 141 -25.05 3.63 -4.04
CA LEU A 141 -26.43 4.02 -3.82
C LEU A 141 -27.15 4.05 -5.16
N ALA A 142 -28.29 3.37 -5.28
CA ALA A 142 -28.98 3.20 -6.56
C ALA A 142 -30.51 3.27 -6.42
N ASN A 143 -31.15 3.75 -7.48
CA ASN A 143 -32.58 3.53 -7.71
C ASN A 143 -32.77 2.20 -8.44
N ALA A 144 -33.59 1.30 -7.87
CA ALA A 144 -33.75 -0.05 -8.38
C ALA A 144 -34.37 -0.07 -9.79
N SER A 145 -34.07 -1.12 -10.55
CA SER A 145 -34.45 -1.35 -11.96
C SER A 145 -33.92 -0.29 -12.93
N VAL A 146 -34.40 0.95 -12.86
CA VAL A 146 -34.13 2.01 -13.85
C VAL A 146 -32.75 2.64 -13.68
N GLY A 147 -32.29 2.86 -12.45
CA GLY A 147 -31.21 3.81 -12.16
C GLY A 147 -31.74 5.23 -11.84
N PRO A 148 -30.85 6.21 -11.60
CA PRO A 148 -29.38 6.13 -11.70
C PRO A 148 -28.74 5.36 -10.54
N SER A 149 -27.43 5.13 -10.66
CA SER A 149 -26.61 4.62 -9.56
C SER A 149 -25.31 5.41 -9.37
N VAL A 150 -24.94 5.68 -8.12
CA VAL A 150 -23.77 6.48 -7.76
C VAL A 150 -22.83 5.66 -6.91
N LYS A 151 -21.54 5.68 -7.27
CA LYS A 151 -20.48 5.01 -6.50
C LYS A 151 -19.68 6.02 -5.69
N PHE A 152 -19.53 5.72 -4.40
CA PHE A 152 -18.70 6.46 -3.46
C PHE A 152 -17.56 5.57 -2.94
N LEU A 153 -16.39 6.16 -2.70
CA LEU A 153 -15.43 5.64 -1.73
C LEU A 153 -15.85 6.16 -0.34
N ILE A 154 -15.83 5.30 0.67
CA ILE A 154 -16.12 5.69 2.05
C ILE A 154 -14.81 5.80 2.84
N GLU A 155 -14.61 6.97 3.43
CA GLU A 155 -13.43 7.36 4.20
C GLU A 155 -13.86 7.79 5.62
N ASN A 156 -12.89 7.88 6.55
CA ASN A 156 -13.08 8.40 7.92
C ASN A 156 -14.32 7.83 8.65
N ILE A 157 -14.50 6.50 8.58
CA ILE A 157 -15.61 5.81 9.23
C ILE A 157 -15.39 5.80 10.74
N HIS A 158 -16.36 6.34 11.49
CA HIS A 158 -16.51 6.20 12.94
C HIS A 158 -17.92 5.70 13.23
N THR A 159 -18.03 4.50 13.80
CA THR A 159 -19.31 3.85 14.11
C THR A 159 -19.86 4.35 15.44
N MET A 160 -21.16 4.14 15.69
CA MET A 160 -21.80 4.52 16.96
C MET A 160 -21.08 3.93 18.18
N GLY A 161 -20.61 2.68 18.07
CA GLY A 161 -19.92 1.97 19.16
C GLY A 161 -18.41 2.22 19.28
N GLU A 162 -17.75 2.86 18.31
CA GLU A 162 -16.31 3.18 18.38
C GLU A 162 -16.03 4.57 18.96
N MET A 163 -17.07 5.38 19.18
CA MET A 163 -16.93 6.82 19.45
C MET A 163 -17.67 7.18 20.75
N LYS A 164 -16.98 7.83 21.69
CA LYS A 164 -17.54 8.24 23.01
C LYS A 164 -18.46 9.46 22.87
N LEU A 165 -19.55 9.33 22.11
CA LEU A 165 -20.56 10.38 21.98
C LEU A 165 -21.63 10.23 23.06
N THR A 166 -22.15 11.38 23.50
CA THR A 166 -23.16 11.49 24.55
C THR A 166 -24.58 11.44 24.01
N GLY A 167 -24.78 11.68 22.72
CA GLY A 167 -26.10 11.68 22.08
C GLY A 167 -26.67 10.28 21.88
N ASN A 168 -27.98 10.16 22.04
CA ASN A 168 -28.79 8.98 21.72
C ASN A 168 -29.82 9.36 20.63
N CYS A 169 -30.58 8.40 20.08
CA CYS A 169 -31.76 8.73 19.28
C CYS A 169 -32.80 7.61 19.30
N LEU A 170 -34.07 7.98 19.09
CA LEU A 170 -35.15 7.04 18.92
C LEU A 170 -34.96 6.21 17.64
N ARG A 171 -34.87 4.89 17.80
CA ARG A 171 -34.72 3.96 16.68
C ARG A 171 -35.94 4.05 15.75
N GLY A 172 -35.70 4.47 14.51
CA GLY A 172 -36.75 4.67 13.52
C GLY A 172 -37.53 5.99 13.62
N SER A 173 -37.12 6.98 14.42
CA SER A 173 -37.69 8.34 14.32
C SER A 173 -37.48 8.95 12.93
N ARG A 174 -38.31 9.91 12.54
CA ARG A 174 -38.16 10.57 11.22
C ARG A 174 -37.04 11.62 11.33
N PRO A 175 -35.92 11.48 10.60
CA PRO A 175 -34.84 12.46 10.67
C PRO A 175 -35.21 13.72 9.88
N LEU A 176 -34.79 14.88 10.37
CA LEU A 176 -34.58 16.04 9.49
C LEU A 176 -33.33 15.79 8.66
N ILE A 177 -33.32 16.23 7.40
CA ILE A 177 -32.14 16.11 6.53
C ILE A 177 -31.74 17.52 6.08
N SER A 178 -30.55 17.94 6.52
CA SER A 178 -29.93 19.20 6.12
C SER A 178 -28.82 18.96 5.11
N PHE A 179 -28.71 19.86 4.13
CA PHE A 179 -27.69 19.86 3.08
C PHE A 179 -27.01 21.23 3.05
N SER A 180 -25.70 21.29 2.77
CA SER A 180 -25.08 22.57 2.42
C SER A 180 -25.61 23.10 1.10
N GLU A 181 -25.54 24.42 0.93
CA GLU A 181 -26.02 25.17 -0.24
C GLU A 181 -25.43 24.64 -1.57
N ASP A 182 -24.21 24.11 -1.51
CA ASP A 182 -23.41 23.66 -2.66
C ASP A 182 -24.03 22.48 -3.40
N PHE A 183 -24.88 21.70 -2.72
CA PHE A 183 -25.70 20.67 -3.37
C PHE A 183 -26.72 21.23 -4.36
N THR A 184 -27.01 22.53 -4.31
CA THR A 184 -27.84 23.24 -5.30
C THR A 184 -26.97 23.88 -6.41
N LYS A 185 -25.70 24.21 -6.12
CA LYS A 185 -24.77 24.87 -7.06
C LYS A 185 -24.26 23.97 -8.19
N HIS A 186 -24.27 22.64 -8.01
CA HIS A 186 -23.72 21.69 -8.97
C HIS A 186 -24.74 20.59 -9.35
N PRO A 187 -24.99 20.32 -10.65
CA PRO A 187 -26.04 19.40 -11.07
C PRO A 187 -25.77 17.94 -10.66
N HIS A 188 -24.49 17.53 -10.62
CA HIS A 188 -24.13 16.20 -10.13
C HIS A 188 -24.37 16.04 -8.61
N LEU A 189 -24.26 17.12 -7.83
CA LEU A 189 -24.62 17.12 -6.42
C LEU A 189 -26.14 17.20 -6.22
N LEU A 190 -26.88 17.90 -7.08
CA LEU A 190 -28.34 17.95 -7.03
C LEU A 190 -28.96 16.55 -7.22
N LEU A 191 -28.43 15.76 -8.17
CA LEU A 191 -28.83 14.36 -8.36
C LEU A 191 -28.50 13.49 -7.11
N ILE A 192 -27.32 13.71 -6.51
CA ILE A 192 -26.91 13.01 -5.29
C ILE A 192 -27.79 13.42 -4.10
N LYS A 193 -28.16 14.70 -3.96
CA LYS A 193 -29.06 15.23 -2.92
C LYS A 193 -30.42 14.53 -2.97
N GLU A 194 -31.05 14.47 -4.14
CA GLU A 194 -32.33 13.78 -4.30
C GLU A 194 -32.21 12.28 -3.99
N LEU A 195 -31.17 11.62 -4.48
CA LEU A 195 -30.94 10.20 -4.22
C LEU A 195 -30.66 9.89 -2.73
N LEU A 196 -29.98 10.80 -2.01
CA LEU A 196 -29.78 10.74 -0.56
C LEU A 196 -31.09 11.00 0.21
N VAL A 197 -31.91 11.97 -0.19
CA VAL A 197 -33.25 12.23 0.38
C VAL A 197 -34.12 10.96 0.27
N GLN A 198 -34.16 10.32 -0.88
CA GLN A 198 -34.98 9.12 -1.11
C GLN A 198 -34.46 7.84 -0.44
N ILE A 199 -33.24 7.84 0.13
CA ILE A 199 -32.66 6.70 0.86
C ILE A 199 -32.70 6.93 2.38
N PHE A 200 -32.13 8.05 2.84
CA PHE A 200 -32.04 8.37 4.27
C PHE A 200 -33.34 8.96 4.83
N GLY A 201 -34.20 9.51 3.98
CA GLY A 201 -35.54 9.96 4.35
C GLY A 201 -36.41 8.80 4.80
N VAL A 202 -37.07 8.97 5.95
CA VAL A 202 -38.01 7.98 6.49
C VAL A 202 -39.43 8.37 6.08
N PRO A 203 -40.15 7.52 5.31
CA PRO A 203 -41.51 7.82 4.90
C PRO A 203 -42.46 8.14 6.06
N ASN A 204 -43.34 9.11 5.83
CA ASN A 204 -44.38 9.43 6.81
C ASN A 204 -45.37 8.26 6.94
N HIS A 205 -45.82 7.98 8.17
CA HIS A 205 -46.67 6.83 8.52
C HIS A 205 -46.12 5.45 8.10
N HIS A 206 -44.79 5.27 8.06
CA HIS A 206 -44.22 3.92 7.90
C HIS A 206 -44.54 3.05 9.13
N PRO A 207 -44.93 1.76 9.01
CA PRO A 207 -45.37 0.93 10.15
C PRO A 207 -44.33 0.69 11.27
N LYS A 208 -43.09 1.13 11.09
CA LYS A 208 -42.00 1.09 12.08
C LYS A 208 -41.38 2.46 12.37
N SER A 209 -41.93 3.56 11.84
CA SER A 209 -41.42 4.91 12.16
C SER A 209 -42.05 5.44 13.44
N GLN A 210 -41.24 6.01 14.33
CA GLN A 210 -41.77 6.76 15.47
C GLN A 210 -42.34 8.11 14.99
N PRO A 211 -43.37 8.66 15.66
CA PRO A 211 -44.01 9.91 15.23
C PRO A 211 -43.13 11.14 15.47
N PHE A 212 -42.31 11.10 16.53
CA PHE A 212 -41.43 12.20 16.94
C PHE A 212 -40.23 12.39 16.00
N VAL A 213 -39.75 13.63 15.94
CA VAL A 213 -38.55 14.06 15.23
C VAL A 213 -37.50 14.41 16.28
N ASP A 214 -36.55 13.51 16.50
CA ASP A 214 -35.57 13.60 17.61
C ASP A 214 -34.11 13.72 17.12
N ARG A 215 -33.91 13.79 15.79
CA ARG A 215 -32.58 13.71 15.17
C ARG A 215 -32.47 14.42 13.83
N VAL A 216 -31.26 14.89 13.53
CA VAL A 216 -30.87 15.56 12.29
C VAL A 216 -29.73 14.80 11.62
N ILE A 217 -29.89 14.50 10.33
CA ILE A 217 -28.81 14.06 9.45
C ILE A 217 -28.32 15.27 8.67
N THR A 218 -27.01 15.50 8.63
CA THR A 218 -26.41 16.61 7.88
C THR A 218 -25.46 16.09 6.81
N PHE A 219 -25.60 16.60 5.59
CA PHE A 219 -24.69 16.39 4.47
C PHE A 219 -23.99 17.71 4.13
N THR A 220 -22.70 17.82 4.44
CA THR A 220 -21.89 19.02 4.13
C THR A 220 -20.91 18.70 3.01
N TYR A 221 -20.86 19.51 1.95
CA TYR A 221 -19.88 19.36 0.87
C TYR A 221 -18.62 20.18 1.16
N LEU A 222 -17.47 19.53 1.29
CA LEU A 222 -16.15 20.15 1.56
C LEU A 222 -15.05 19.31 0.87
N ASP A 223 -14.04 19.96 0.30
CA ASP A 223 -12.87 19.32 -0.35
C ASP A 223 -13.23 18.24 -1.40
N ASN A 224 -14.26 18.50 -2.20
CA ASN A 224 -14.87 17.58 -3.17
C ASN A 224 -15.39 16.25 -2.55
N ARG A 225 -15.77 16.27 -1.26
CA ARG A 225 -16.32 15.12 -0.53
C ARG A 225 -17.56 15.53 0.27
N ILE A 226 -18.44 14.57 0.52
CA ILE A 226 -19.65 14.75 1.31
C ILE A 226 -19.43 14.19 2.71
N TRP A 227 -19.52 15.04 3.72
CA TRP A 227 -19.41 14.65 5.13
C TRP A 227 -20.80 14.27 5.65
N TYR A 228 -20.95 13.04 6.12
CA TYR A 228 -22.12 12.59 6.86
C TYR A 228 -21.89 12.80 8.36
N ARG A 229 -22.79 13.54 9.01
CA ARG A 229 -22.92 13.59 10.47
C ARG A 229 -24.38 13.38 10.87
N HIS A 230 -24.57 12.95 12.11
CA HIS A 230 -25.87 12.61 12.67
C HIS A 230 -25.93 13.09 14.12
N PHE A 231 -26.95 13.89 14.42
CA PHE A 231 -27.15 14.61 15.68
C PHE A 231 -28.50 14.26 16.30
N GLN A 232 -28.56 14.28 17.64
CA GLN A 232 -29.78 14.33 18.44
C GLN A 232 -30.21 15.80 18.60
N ILE A 233 -31.52 16.04 18.67
CA ILE A 233 -32.10 17.29 19.14
C ILE A 233 -32.33 17.12 20.66
N LEU A 234 -31.64 17.91 21.49
CA LEU A 234 -31.75 17.82 22.96
C LEU A 234 -32.89 18.68 23.52
N SER A 235 -33.04 19.89 22.99
CA SER A 235 -33.95 20.93 23.50
C SER A 235 -34.65 21.62 22.34
N GLU A 236 -35.82 22.20 22.61
CA GLU A 236 -36.60 22.97 21.62
C GLU A 236 -35.84 24.23 21.15
N ASP A 237 -34.92 24.75 21.97
CA ASP A 237 -33.98 25.84 21.67
C ASP A 237 -32.95 25.52 20.56
N GLY A 238 -33.03 24.33 19.94
CA GLY A 238 -32.14 23.92 18.84
C GLY A 238 -30.80 23.33 19.28
N GLY A 239 -30.64 22.97 20.56
CA GLY A 239 -29.43 22.32 21.07
C GLY A 239 -29.18 20.96 20.41
N LEU A 240 -28.07 20.83 19.66
CA LEU A 240 -27.68 19.61 18.98
C LEU A 240 -26.51 18.88 19.66
N THR A 241 -26.57 17.56 19.76
CA THR A 241 -25.44 16.72 20.20
C THR A 241 -25.19 15.60 19.20
N GLU A 242 -23.92 15.35 18.83
CA GLU A 242 -23.57 14.31 17.87
C GLU A 242 -23.87 12.90 18.44
N VAL A 243 -24.46 12.02 17.62
CA VAL A 243 -24.79 10.61 17.93
C VAL A 243 -23.93 9.65 17.11
N GLY A 244 -23.60 10.03 15.88
CA GLY A 244 -22.94 9.17 14.91
C GLY A 244 -23.91 8.19 14.21
N PRO A 245 -23.42 7.37 13.26
CA PRO A 245 -22.02 7.28 12.82
C PRO A 245 -21.56 8.54 12.08
N ARG A 246 -20.25 8.69 11.90
CA ARG A 246 -19.63 9.66 10.98
C ARG A 246 -18.93 8.91 9.87
N PHE A 247 -18.98 9.44 8.66
CA PHE A 247 -18.17 8.98 7.54
C PHE A 247 -18.11 10.06 6.46
N VAL A 248 -17.12 9.97 5.59
CA VAL A 248 -16.95 10.85 4.44
C VAL A 248 -17.18 10.04 3.17
N MET A 249 -18.05 10.54 2.30
CA MET A 249 -18.34 9.94 0.99
C MET A 249 -17.62 10.74 -0.09
N ASN A 250 -16.63 10.13 -0.73
CA ASN A 250 -15.93 10.69 -1.87
C ASN A 250 -16.58 10.15 -3.16
N PRO A 251 -17.34 10.97 -3.93
CA PRO A 251 -18.05 10.52 -5.12
C PRO A 251 -17.06 10.14 -6.23
N ILE A 252 -17.29 9.01 -6.90
CA ILE A 252 -16.39 8.45 -7.92
C ILE A 252 -16.95 8.65 -9.32
N LYS A 253 -18.12 8.04 -9.56
CA LYS A 253 -18.83 8.02 -10.84
C LYS A 253 -20.34 7.97 -10.59
N ILE A 254 -21.09 8.59 -11.49
CA ILE A 254 -22.56 8.47 -11.62
C ILE A 254 -22.83 7.70 -12.90
N PHE A 255 -23.64 6.64 -12.82
CA PHE A 255 -24.06 5.80 -13.93
C PHE A 255 -25.54 6.02 -14.24
N ASN A 256 -25.90 5.94 -15.53
CA ASN A 256 -27.27 6.11 -16.00
C ASN A 256 -28.21 5.01 -15.47
N GLY A 257 -27.77 3.75 -15.52
CA GLY A 257 -28.56 2.60 -15.10
C GLY A 257 -28.36 2.21 -13.63
N SER A 258 -29.20 1.28 -13.15
CA SER A 258 -29.01 0.63 -11.85
C SER A 258 -27.89 -0.42 -11.93
N PHE A 259 -26.73 -0.12 -11.35
CA PHE A 259 -25.53 -0.97 -11.33
C PHE A 259 -24.94 -1.31 -12.72
N GLY A 260 -25.21 -0.49 -13.72
CA GLY A 260 -24.73 -0.64 -15.10
C GLY A 260 -25.10 0.57 -15.96
N GLY A 261 -24.89 0.45 -17.28
CA GLY A 261 -24.99 1.57 -18.22
C GLY A 261 -23.82 2.55 -18.13
N ASP A 262 -23.85 3.58 -18.97
CA ASP A 262 -22.74 4.51 -19.13
C ASP A 262 -22.56 5.47 -17.94
N ALA A 263 -21.32 5.92 -17.74
CA ALA A 263 -20.97 6.89 -16.72
C ALA A 263 -21.27 8.31 -17.21
N ILE A 264 -22.36 8.92 -16.71
CA ILE A 264 -22.76 10.30 -17.02
C ILE A 264 -21.75 11.31 -16.47
N TRP A 265 -21.10 10.99 -15.34
CA TRP A 265 -20.15 11.87 -14.67
C TRP A 265 -19.07 11.07 -13.94
N GLU A 266 -17.85 11.60 -13.91
CA GLU A 266 -16.70 11.07 -13.18
C GLU A 266 -15.97 12.20 -12.43
N ASN A 267 -15.55 11.91 -11.20
CA ASN A 267 -14.79 12.85 -10.38
C ASN A 267 -13.32 12.90 -10.80
N ALA A 268 -12.90 13.95 -11.50
CA ALA A 268 -11.49 14.15 -11.90
C ALA A 268 -10.52 14.26 -10.69
N SER A 269 -10.99 14.67 -9.51
CA SER A 269 -10.19 14.72 -8.28
C SER A 269 -10.03 13.34 -7.60
N TYR A 270 -10.85 12.35 -7.97
CA TYR A 270 -10.85 11.05 -7.28
C TYR A 270 -9.59 10.23 -7.61
N GLN A 271 -8.90 9.78 -6.55
CA GLN A 271 -7.80 8.83 -6.66
C GLN A 271 -8.11 7.58 -5.86
N SER A 272 -8.03 6.40 -6.51
CA SER A 272 -8.29 5.16 -5.78
C SER A 272 -7.21 4.90 -4.71
N PRO A 273 -7.59 4.39 -3.52
CA PRO A 273 -6.62 4.02 -2.49
C PRO A 273 -5.58 3.00 -2.97
N ALA A 274 -5.92 2.18 -3.98
CA ALA A 274 -4.97 1.31 -4.66
C ALA A 274 -3.89 2.11 -5.41
N LYS A 275 -4.26 3.09 -6.24
CA LYS A 275 -3.33 3.98 -6.97
C LYS A 275 -2.51 4.82 -5.99
N HIS A 276 -3.13 5.42 -4.98
CA HIS A 276 -2.41 6.21 -3.96
C HIS A 276 -1.31 5.39 -3.25
N ARG A 277 -1.63 4.18 -2.79
CA ARG A 277 -0.62 3.28 -2.16
C ARG A 277 0.43 2.76 -3.16
N GLN A 278 0.11 2.67 -4.44
CA GLN A 278 1.09 2.36 -5.49
C GLN A 278 2.06 3.54 -5.70
N MET A 279 1.57 4.79 -5.70
CA MET A 279 2.43 5.98 -5.79
C MET A 279 3.35 6.10 -4.58
N LEU A 280 2.85 5.90 -3.35
CA LEU A 280 3.70 5.88 -2.14
C LEU A 280 4.81 4.81 -2.21
N ARG A 281 4.49 3.62 -2.73
CA ARG A 281 5.48 2.55 -2.95
C ARG A 281 6.48 2.90 -4.06
N LYS A 282 6.04 3.55 -5.14
CA LYS A 282 6.92 4.02 -6.22
C LYS A 282 7.90 5.07 -5.69
N ALA A 283 7.41 6.09 -4.98
CA ALA A 283 8.25 7.11 -4.35
C ALA A 283 9.24 6.54 -3.32
N ALA A 284 8.86 5.50 -2.57
CA ALA A 284 9.78 4.80 -1.67
C ALA A 284 10.90 4.04 -2.43
N SER A 285 10.56 3.40 -3.55
CA SER A 285 11.53 2.75 -4.44
C SER A 285 12.45 3.76 -5.16
N GLU A 286 11.88 4.88 -5.62
CA GLU A 286 12.61 5.97 -6.27
C GLU A 286 13.65 6.59 -5.33
N LYS A 287 13.35 6.72 -4.02
CA LYS A 287 14.35 7.13 -3.01
C LYS A 287 15.52 6.16 -2.89
N TYR A 288 15.31 4.85 -3.07
CA TYR A 288 16.40 3.87 -3.09
C TYR A 288 17.21 4.00 -4.39
N LEU A 289 16.55 4.07 -5.55
CA LEU A 289 17.21 4.27 -6.84
C LEU A 289 18.00 5.59 -6.90
N GLN A 290 17.49 6.67 -6.31
CA GLN A 290 18.18 7.95 -6.17
C GLN A 290 19.45 7.82 -5.33
N LYS A 291 19.42 7.10 -4.20
CA LYS A 291 20.64 6.84 -3.40
C LYS A 291 21.67 6.00 -4.15
N THR A 292 21.23 4.96 -4.88
CA THR A 292 22.13 4.14 -5.70
C THR A 292 22.74 4.96 -6.84
N LYS A 293 21.95 5.79 -7.53
CA LYS A 293 22.46 6.74 -8.53
C LYS A 293 23.46 7.70 -7.91
N GLN A 294 23.10 8.43 -6.84
CA GLN A 294 24.00 9.36 -6.14
C GLN A 294 25.32 8.70 -5.71
N LYS A 295 25.32 7.42 -5.33
CA LYS A 295 26.56 6.68 -5.06
C LYS A 295 27.41 6.51 -6.32
N VAL A 296 26.82 6.01 -7.40
CA VAL A 296 27.50 5.82 -8.71
C VAL A 296 27.95 7.16 -9.28
N ASP A 297 27.11 8.19 -9.25
CA ASP A 297 27.41 9.55 -9.69
C ASP A 297 28.57 10.14 -8.87
N ARG A 298 28.67 9.86 -7.57
CA ARG A 298 29.82 10.26 -6.74
C ARG A 298 31.08 9.46 -7.07
N GLU A 299 30.96 8.20 -7.45
CA GLU A 299 32.09 7.35 -7.86
C GLU A 299 32.61 7.71 -9.27
N LEU A 300 31.74 8.14 -10.18
CA LEU A 300 32.08 8.63 -11.52
C LEU A 300 32.66 10.06 -11.50
N ASN A 301 32.08 10.94 -10.69
CA ASN A 301 32.56 12.32 -10.53
C ASN A 301 33.64 12.47 -9.44
N ALA A 302 34.15 11.37 -8.88
CA ALA A 302 35.29 11.41 -7.97
C ALA A 302 36.53 11.90 -8.73
N PRO A 303 37.18 13.01 -8.31
CA PRO A 303 38.37 13.50 -8.99
C PRO A 303 39.52 12.50 -8.79
N LYS A 304 40.01 11.91 -9.90
CA LYS A 304 41.10 10.92 -9.89
C LYS A 304 42.40 11.50 -9.33
N GLU A 305 42.65 12.79 -9.57
CA GLU A 305 43.62 13.60 -8.85
C GLU A 305 42.85 14.53 -7.90
N THR A 306 42.88 14.26 -6.60
CA THR A 306 42.21 15.12 -5.60
C THR A 306 42.94 16.46 -5.43
N HIS A 307 44.26 16.42 -5.43
CA HIS A 307 45.15 17.57 -5.52
C HIS A 307 46.35 17.21 -6.40
N LYS A 308 46.81 18.16 -7.22
CA LYS A 308 48.17 18.10 -7.76
C LYS A 308 49.12 18.36 -6.60
N LEU A 309 49.86 17.35 -6.17
CA LEU A 309 50.93 17.56 -5.20
C LEU A 309 51.94 18.56 -5.79
N THR A 310 52.56 19.35 -4.91
CA THR A 310 53.49 20.42 -5.33
C THR A 310 54.64 19.87 -6.18
N PRO A 311 55.27 20.68 -7.06
CA PRO A 311 56.36 20.26 -7.96
C PRO A 311 57.61 19.66 -7.29
N HIS A 312 57.61 19.54 -5.96
CA HIS A 312 58.72 19.05 -5.13
C HIS A 312 58.30 17.85 -4.25
N GLY A 313 57.09 17.29 -4.45
CA GLY A 313 56.58 16.13 -3.72
C GLY A 313 57.35 14.81 -3.90
N GLU A 314 58.41 14.81 -4.71
CA GLU A 314 59.31 13.66 -4.91
C GLU A 314 60.60 13.76 -4.07
N ILE A 315 60.94 14.95 -3.54
CA ILE A 315 62.17 15.17 -2.76
C ILE A 315 62.25 14.25 -1.54
N PHE A 316 61.10 13.85 -0.98
CA PHE A 316 60.97 13.06 0.25
C PHE A 316 60.52 11.60 0.03
N LYS A 317 60.51 11.08 -1.21
CA LYS A 317 60.14 9.68 -1.49
C LYS A 317 61.27 8.69 -1.21
N ASP A 318 62.51 9.06 -1.52
CA ASP A 318 63.68 8.20 -1.32
C ASP A 318 64.06 8.15 0.16
N SER A 319 64.47 6.98 0.67
CA SER A 319 65.05 6.93 2.00
C SER A 319 66.39 7.69 2.03
N VAL A 320 66.66 8.41 3.13
CA VAL A 320 67.95 9.12 3.31
C VAL A 320 69.12 8.15 3.20
N GLU A 321 68.92 6.91 3.68
CA GLU A 321 69.92 5.84 3.58
C GLU A 321 70.30 5.48 2.14
N GLU A 322 69.34 5.43 1.19
CA GLU A 322 69.62 5.05 -0.19
C GLU A 322 70.44 6.11 -0.91
N ARG A 323 70.08 7.40 -0.74
CA ARG A 323 70.90 8.52 -1.26
C ARG A 323 72.31 8.52 -0.65
N VAL A 324 72.46 8.26 0.66
CA VAL A 324 73.78 8.12 1.31
C VAL A 324 74.57 6.93 0.77
N LYS A 325 73.92 5.77 0.53
CA LYS A 325 74.55 4.59 -0.07
C LYS A 325 75.01 4.83 -1.50
N GLU A 326 74.26 5.60 -2.30
CA GLU A 326 74.65 5.97 -3.66
C GLU A 326 75.83 6.96 -3.68
N VAL A 327 75.80 8.02 -2.86
CA VAL A 327 76.92 8.98 -2.76
C VAL A 327 78.22 8.26 -2.36
N LEU A 328 78.19 7.44 -1.30
CA LEU A 328 79.33 6.62 -0.87
C LEU A 328 79.82 5.65 -1.96
N ARG A 329 78.95 5.21 -2.88
CA ARG A 329 79.30 4.35 -4.02
C ARG A 329 79.93 5.13 -5.16
N GLN A 330 79.51 6.38 -5.39
CA GLN A 330 80.13 7.30 -6.35
C GLN A 330 81.51 7.76 -5.87
N GLU A 331 81.66 8.16 -4.61
CA GLU A 331 82.95 8.52 -4.00
C GLU A 331 83.96 7.37 -4.11
N LYS A 332 83.57 6.14 -3.70
CA LYS A 332 84.41 4.94 -3.81
C LYS A 332 84.76 4.57 -5.25
N ARG A 333 83.98 5.01 -6.23
CA ARG A 333 84.28 4.83 -7.65
C ARG A 333 85.30 5.88 -8.12
N GLN A 334 85.08 7.15 -7.80
CA GLN A 334 86.03 8.23 -8.12
C GLN A 334 87.41 7.97 -7.48
N LEU A 335 87.46 7.51 -6.23
CA LEU A 335 88.70 7.10 -5.54
C LEU A 335 89.45 5.94 -6.21
N LYS A 336 88.74 5.02 -6.89
CA LYS A 336 89.39 3.99 -7.70
C LYS A 336 89.88 4.55 -9.02
N GLU A 337 89.07 5.37 -9.70
CA GLU A 337 89.44 5.97 -10.98
C GLU A 337 90.63 6.95 -10.84
N THR A 338 90.81 7.61 -9.68
CA THR A 338 92.03 8.38 -9.39
C THR A 338 93.24 7.49 -9.04
N GLN A 339 93.06 6.44 -8.22
CA GLN A 339 94.14 5.48 -7.92
C GLN A 339 94.64 4.74 -9.17
N GLU A 340 93.75 4.39 -10.10
CA GLU A 340 94.11 3.78 -11.39
C GLU A 340 94.87 4.78 -12.28
N ARG A 341 94.44 6.05 -12.34
CA ARG A 341 95.18 7.12 -13.04
C ARG A 341 96.58 7.31 -12.45
N GLU A 342 96.71 7.37 -11.13
CA GLU A 342 98.02 7.44 -10.46
C GLU A 342 98.91 6.23 -10.78
N GLN A 343 98.37 5.00 -10.76
CA GLN A 343 99.14 3.80 -11.11
C GLN A 343 99.57 3.79 -12.58
N ILE A 344 98.71 4.24 -13.48
CA ILE A 344 99.05 4.42 -14.90
C ILE A 344 100.15 5.47 -15.06
N GLU A 345 100.08 6.60 -14.36
CA GLU A 345 101.10 7.66 -14.41
C GLU A 345 102.44 7.19 -13.82
N LYS A 346 102.43 6.52 -12.67
CA LYS A 346 103.60 5.88 -12.03
C LYS A 346 104.24 4.85 -12.98
N ARG A 347 103.42 4.06 -13.67
CA ARG A 347 103.87 3.09 -14.69
C ARG A 347 104.45 3.77 -15.93
N GLN A 348 103.87 4.87 -16.41
CA GLN A 348 104.42 5.67 -17.52
C GLN A 348 105.76 6.32 -17.15
N LYS A 349 105.90 6.85 -15.92
CA LYS A 349 107.16 7.38 -15.38
C LYS A 349 108.25 6.30 -15.35
N LEU A 350 107.94 5.10 -14.85
CA LEU A 350 108.84 3.94 -14.88
C LEU A 350 109.23 3.49 -16.30
N VAL A 351 108.31 3.54 -17.27
CA VAL A 351 108.62 3.23 -18.67
C VAL A 351 109.56 4.28 -19.27
N LYS A 352 109.30 5.58 -19.06
CA LYS A 352 110.21 6.67 -19.50
C LYS A 352 111.62 6.49 -18.94
N GLN A 353 111.76 6.30 -17.63
CA GLN A 353 113.06 6.04 -16.99
C GLN A 353 113.75 4.78 -17.55
N ARG A 354 113.01 3.72 -17.86
CA ARG A 354 113.55 2.49 -18.44
C ARG A 354 114.02 2.68 -19.88
N ASP A 355 113.32 3.49 -20.67
CA ASP A 355 113.69 3.79 -22.06
C ASP A 355 114.80 4.85 -22.15
N GLU A 356 114.90 5.77 -21.17
CA GLU A 356 116.07 6.62 -20.94
C GLU A 356 117.31 5.79 -20.59
N MET A 357 117.21 4.87 -19.62
CA MET A 357 118.29 3.91 -19.34
C MET A 357 118.64 3.02 -20.55
N ARG A 358 117.67 2.66 -21.41
CA ARG A 358 117.95 1.96 -22.68
C ARG A 358 118.69 2.85 -23.67
N LYS A 359 118.34 4.13 -23.80
CA LYS A 359 119.08 5.09 -24.65
C LYS A 359 120.53 5.23 -24.17
N VAL A 360 120.76 5.35 -22.86
CA VAL A 360 122.11 5.39 -22.26
C VAL A 360 122.87 4.08 -22.53
N LYS A 361 122.25 2.91 -22.34
CA LYS A 361 122.88 1.62 -22.66
C LYS A 361 123.15 1.43 -24.16
N LEU A 362 122.29 1.93 -25.04
CA LEU A 362 122.51 1.91 -26.50
C LEU A 362 123.61 2.89 -26.95
N ALA A 363 123.79 4.02 -26.27
CA ALA A 363 124.93 4.91 -26.48
C ALA A 363 126.23 4.22 -26.06
N ALA A 364 126.28 3.61 -24.87
CA ALA A 364 127.43 2.85 -24.40
C ALA A 364 127.78 1.67 -25.34
N ALA A 365 126.78 0.91 -25.80
CA ALA A 365 126.97 -0.22 -26.71
C ALA A 365 127.40 0.18 -28.14
N LYS A 366 127.22 1.44 -28.56
CA LYS A 366 127.72 1.93 -29.85
C LYS A 366 129.24 2.18 -29.87
N ASN A 367 129.86 2.39 -28.70
CA ASN A 367 131.30 2.66 -28.60
C ASN A 367 132.19 1.40 -28.63
N THR A 368 131.63 0.19 -28.68
CA THR A 368 132.40 -1.07 -28.65
C THR A 368 132.01 -2.05 -29.76
N LYS A 369 132.53 -1.82 -30.98
CA LYS A 369 132.51 -2.79 -32.08
C LYS A 369 133.88 -3.46 -32.31
N LYS A 370 134.03 -4.69 -31.84
CA LYS A 370 134.85 -5.72 -32.51
C LYS A 370 134.11 -7.06 -32.50
N VAL A 371 134.31 -7.84 -33.56
CA VAL A 371 133.65 -9.11 -33.90
C VAL A 371 134.73 -10.20 -33.86
N PRO A 372 134.52 -11.41 -33.29
CA PRO A 372 134.35 -12.58 -34.18
C PRO A 372 133.56 -13.80 -33.64
N THR A 373 132.66 -14.31 -34.50
CA THR A 373 132.45 -15.74 -34.89
C THR A 373 132.20 -16.90 -33.89
N LYS A 374 131.42 -17.87 -34.43
CA LYS A 374 131.63 -19.34 -34.43
C LYS A 374 130.87 -20.25 -33.43
N LYS A 375 130.55 -21.43 -33.99
CA LYS A 375 130.10 -22.70 -33.41
C LYS A 375 128.67 -22.80 -32.84
N ALA A 376 128.20 -24.05 -32.83
CA ALA A 376 126.89 -24.52 -32.42
C ALA A 376 127.04 -25.64 -31.39
N MET A 377 125.96 -26.01 -30.70
CA MET A 377 125.70 -27.40 -30.26
C MET A 377 124.23 -27.60 -29.88
N ARG A 378 123.83 -28.87 -29.71
CA ARG A 378 122.51 -29.32 -29.23
C ARG A 378 122.53 -29.54 -27.71
N GLN A 379 121.37 -29.38 -27.07
CA GLN A 379 120.73 -30.24 -26.03
C GLN A 379 119.49 -29.46 -25.52
N GLU A 380 118.28 -30.02 -25.35
CA GLU A 380 117.79 -31.23 -24.65
C GLU A 380 117.74 -31.14 -23.13
N GLY A 381 116.63 -31.66 -22.57
CA GLY A 381 116.28 -31.67 -21.14
C GLY A 381 115.51 -30.42 -20.65
N ASP A 382 114.51 -30.53 -19.78
CA ASP A 382 113.63 -31.66 -19.47
C ASP A 382 112.30 -31.12 -18.85
N GLY A 383 111.37 -32.00 -18.45
CA GLY A 383 110.09 -31.66 -17.82
C GLY A 383 110.19 -31.27 -16.32
N PRO A 384 109.08 -31.31 -15.54
CA PRO A 384 107.74 -31.79 -15.90
C PRO A 384 106.58 -30.82 -15.60
N LYS A 385 105.40 -31.10 -16.16
CA LYS A 385 104.10 -30.71 -15.56
C LYS A 385 103.37 -31.97 -15.11
N LYS A 386 103.40 -32.26 -13.80
CA LYS A 386 102.61 -33.35 -13.21
C LYS A 386 101.12 -33.03 -13.24
N ALA A 387 100.30 -34.04 -13.51
CA ALA A 387 98.84 -34.01 -13.36
C ALA A 387 98.46 -33.98 -11.85
N SER A 388 97.22 -33.70 -11.44
CA SER A 388 96.08 -34.59 -11.69
C SER A 388 94.77 -34.07 -11.06
N ASN A 389 93.65 -34.59 -11.56
CA ASN A 389 92.36 -34.94 -10.92
C ASN A 389 91.69 -33.97 -9.90
N GLY A 390 90.35 -33.82 -9.90
CA GLY A 390 89.33 -34.45 -10.75
C GLY A 390 87.92 -34.42 -10.12
N LEU A 391 86.99 -35.15 -10.74
CA LEU A 391 85.56 -35.33 -10.37
C LEU A 391 84.67 -34.07 -10.61
N LYS A 392 83.47 -34.09 -11.24
CA LYS A 392 82.31 -35.04 -11.35
C LYS A 392 81.55 -35.17 -10.01
N LYS A 393 80.22 -35.05 -9.87
CA LYS A 393 79.01 -35.22 -10.71
C LYS A 393 77.96 -34.14 -10.29
N GLY A 394 76.75 -34.01 -10.87
CA GLY A 394 76.05 -34.86 -11.85
C GLY A 394 74.68 -34.28 -12.28
N ILE A 395 73.78 -35.13 -12.78
CA ILE A 395 72.55 -34.76 -13.51
C ILE A 395 71.31 -35.43 -12.89
N GLN A 396 70.22 -34.68 -12.72
CA GLN A 396 68.81 -35.10 -12.86
C GLN A 396 67.96 -33.81 -13.00
N LYS A 397 67.11 -33.59 -14.02
CA LYS A 397 65.92 -34.32 -14.51
C LYS A 397 64.73 -34.34 -13.53
N GLY A 398 63.75 -33.48 -13.79
CA GLY A 398 62.37 -33.58 -13.30
C GLY A 398 61.41 -33.10 -14.40
N LYS A 399 60.27 -33.77 -14.59
CA LYS A 399 59.20 -33.38 -15.53
C LYS A 399 58.00 -32.86 -14.74
N HIS A 400 57.16 -32.01 -15.33
CA HIS A 400 55.78 -32.38 -15.67
C HIS A 400 55.12 -31.30 -16.56
N ALA A 401 53.97 -31.63 -17.16
CA ALA A 401 53.20 -30.75 -18.03
C ALA A 401 51.73 -30.69 -17.57
N GLY A 402 51.02 -29.61 -17.90
CA GLY A 402 49.58 -29.43 -17.61
C GLY A 402 48.94 -28.39 -18.52
N LYS A 403 47.71 -28.66 -18.99
CA LYS A 403 46.95 -27.79 -19.90
C LYS A 403 45.85 -27.03 -19.16
N LYS A 404 45.44 -25.88 -19.74
CA LYS A 404 44.08 -25.32 -19.81
C LYS A 404 43.12 -25.53 -18.62
N ASN A 405 42.48 -24.44 -18.17
CA ASN A 405 41.09 -24.22 -18.63
C ASN A 405 40.65 -22.75 -18.63
N VAL A 406 39.55 -22.48 -19.33
CA VAL A 406 38.89 -21.16 -19.43
C VAL A 406 37.49 -21.29 -18.83
N ASN A 407 37.15 -20.48 -17.83
CA ASN A 407 35.78 -20.36 -17.35
C ASN A 407 35.02 -19.27 -18.11
N LYS A 408 33.97 -19.67 -18.83
CA LYS A 408 32.83 -18.81 -19.14
C LYS A 408 31.66 -19.30 -18.31
N ASN A 409 31.24 -18.53 -17.32
CA ASN A 409 29.88 -18.66 -16.79
C ASN A 409 28.96 -17.79 -17.65
N GLY A 410 27.78 -18.31 -17.98
CA GLY A 410 26.66 -17.54 -18.48
C GLY A 410 25.45 -17.89 -17.63
N ASP A 411 24.80 -16.88 -17.07
CA ASP A 411 23.58 -17.05 -16.27
C ASP A 411 22.35 -16.96 -17.18
N VAL A 412 21.36 -17.83 -16.93
CA VAL A 412 19.98 -17.81 -17.46
C VAL A 412 19.05 -18.21 -16.32
#